data_AF-A0A840E4Q5-F1
#
_entry.id   AF-A0A840E4Q5-F1
#
_cell.length_a   1.000
_cell.length_b   1.000
_cell.length_c   1.000
_cell.angle_alpha   90.00
_cell.angle_beta   90.00
_cell.angle_gamma   90.00
#
_symmetry.space_group_name_H-M   'P 1'
#
loop_
_entity.id
_entity.type
_entity.pdbx_description
1 polymer ?
#
loop_
_entity_poly.entity_id
_entity_poly.type
_entity_poly.pdbx_seq_one_letter_code
_entity_poly.pdbx_strand_id
1 'polypeptide(L)'
;MGTEEKFKIKSIRKCLSLTQKELADILGVKQASVCRWEQGKGLSLKSYLKLQQLKGCSGSSSAFIAAPTDNNEHQQHHSHS
;
A
#
# COMPACT_ATOMS: atom_id res chain seq x y z
N MET A 1 -0.05 14.97 -19.28
CA MET A 1 -0.14 15.19 -17.81
C MET A 1 -0.73 13.92 -17.20
N GLY A 2 0.03 13.14 -16.43
CA GLY A 2 -0.44 11.81 -15.97
C GLY A 2 0.46 11.12 -14.96
N THR A 3 1.24 11.87 -14.19
CA THR A 3 2.24 11.33 -13.25
C THR A 3 1.81 11.37 -11.79
N GLU A 4 0.68 11.99 -11.44
CA GLU A 4 0.37 12.31 -10.04
C GLU A 4 -0.25 11.17 -9.23
N GLU A 5 -0.99 10.24 -9.86
CA GLU A 5 -1.66 9.15 -9.11
C GLU A 5 -0.70 8.05 -8.66
N LYS A 6 0.33 7.76 -9.46
CA LYS A 6 1.31 6.71 -9.17
C LYS A 6 2.02 6.93 -7.83
N PHE A 7 2.36 8.18 -7.54
CA PHE A 7 3.05 8.54 -6.30
C PHE A 7 2.10 8.56 -5.10
N LYS A 8 0.81 8.81 -5.30
CA LYS A 8 -0.14 9.00 -4.19
C LYS A 8 -0.30 7.76 -3.32
N ILE A 9 -0.49 6.57 -3.92
CA ILE A 9 -0.70 5.32 -3.17
C ILE A 9 0.57 4.89 -2.45
N LYS A 10 1.71 4.92 -3.14
CA LYS A 10 3.02 4.58 -2.57
C LYS A 10 3.39 5.53 -1.43
N SER A 11 3.10 6.81 -1.57
CA SER A 11 3.34 7.80 -0.51
C SER A 11 2.42 7.60 0.70
N ILE A 12 1.14 7.29 0.49
CA ILE A 12 0.22 6.95 1.60
C ILE A 12 0.73 5.71 2.34
N ARG A 13 1.09 4.65 1.60
CA ARG A 13 1.64 3.42 2.17
C ARG A 13 2.89 3.69 3.00
N LYS A 14 3.83 4.48 2.46
CA LYS A 14 5.06 4.87 3.17
C LYS A 14 4.79 5.73 4.40
N CYS A 15 3.84 6.65 4.33
CA CYS A 15 3.44 7.49 5.46
C CYS A 15 2.89 6.66 6.63
N LEU A 16 2.24 5.54 6.31
CA LEU A 16 1.70 4.60 7.29
C LEU A 16 2.70 3.49 7.64
N SER A 17 3.91 3.49 7.08
CA SER A 17 4.92 2.43 7.23
C SER A 17 4.41 1.02 6.92
N LEU A 18 3.45 0.90 5.99
CA LEU A 18 2.84 -0.38 5.63
C LEU A 18 3.58 -1.06 4.48
N THR A 19 3.52 -2.39 4.43
CA THR A 19 3.90 -3.15 3.23
C THR A 19 2.76 -3.18 2.22
N GLN A 20 3.03 -3.58 0.97
CA GLN A 20 1.95 -3.75 -0.02
C GLN A 20 0.94 -4.83 0.41
N LYS A 21 1.40 -5.84 1.15
CA LYS A 21 0.57 -6.92 1.69
C LYS A 21 -0.31 -6.42 2.81
N GLU A 22 0.26 -5.74 3.81
CA GLU A 22 -0.47 -5.11 4.92
C GLU A 22 -1.57 -4.17 4.40
N LEU A 23 -1.23 -3.33 3.41
CA LEU A 23 -2.20 -2.45 2.78
C LEU A 23 -3.31 -3.23 2.06
N ALA A 24 -2.98 -4.36 1.45
CA ALA A 24 -3.94 -5.22 0.77
C ALA A 24 -4.89 -5.89 1.77
N ASP A 25 -4.35 -6.40 2.89
CA ASP A 25 -5.10 -7.03 3.97
C ASP A 25 -6.08 -6.04 4.61
N ILE A 26 -5.64 -4.80 4.92
CA ILE A 26 -6.51 -3.72 5.43
C ILE A 26 -7.65 -3.40 4.45
N LEU A 27 -7.35 -3.42 3.16
CA LEU A 27 -8.33 -3.07 2.12
C LEU A 27 -9.22 -4.25 1.70
N GLY A 28 -8.87 -5.47 2.11
CA GLY A 28 -9.52 -6.73 1.71
C GLY A 28 -9.30 -7.06 0.24
N VAL A 29 -8.12 -6.74 -0.31
CA VAL A 29 -7.76 -7.01 -1.71
C VAL A 29 -6.51 -7.88 -1.79
N LYS A 30 -6.14 -8.31 -3.00
CA LYS A 30 -4.89 -9.04 -3.21
C LYS A 30 -3.71 -8.07 -3.26
N GLN A 31 -2.54 -8.48 -2.76
CA GLN A 31 -1.29 -7.73 -2.87
C GLN A 31 -0.97 -7.31 -4.33
N ALA A 32 -1.25 -8.21 -5.29
CA ALA A 32 -1.09 -7.92 -6.71
C ALA A 32 -1.94 -6.72 -7.20
N SER A 33 -3.11 -6.49 -6.59
CA SER A 33 -3.94 -5.33 -6.85
C SER A 33 -3.24 -4.05 -6.40
N VAL A 34 -2.67 -4.05 -5.19
CA VAL A 34 -1.90 -2.91 -4.65
C VAL A 34 -0.68 -2.60 -5.52
N CYS A 35 0.05 -3.62 -5.97
CA CYS A 35 1.19 -3.43 -6.88
C CYS A 35 0.77 -2.79 -8.21
N ARG A 36 -0.35 -3.24 -8.80
CA ARG A 36 -0.92 -2.60 -10.01
C ARG A 36 -1.35 -1.15 -9.75
N TRP A 37 -1.96 -0.87 -8.60
CA TRP A 37 -2.36 0.49 -8.24
C TRP A 37 -1.15 1.41 -8.13
N GLU A 38 -0.06 0.98 -7.47
CA GLU A 38 1.20 1.73 -7.40
C GLU A 38 1.91 1.89 -8.76
N GLN A 39 1.49 1.14 -9.78
CA GLN A 39 1.91 1.31 -11.17
C GLN A 39 0.95 2.20 -11.97
N GLY A 40 -0.12 2.71 -11.37
CA GLY A 40 -1.14 3.53 -12.01
C GLY A 40 -2.19 2.73 -12.79
N LYS A 41 -2.33 1.43 -12.51
CA LYS A 41 -3.26 0.54 -13.24
C LYS A 41 -4.34 -0.01 -12.33
N GLY A 42 -5.60 0.04 -12.77
CA GLY A 42 -6.70 -0.67 -12.14
C GLY A 42 -7.10 -0.20 -10.74
N LEU A 43 -6.78 1.06 -10.40
CA LEU A 43 -7.29 1.68 -9.18
C LEU A 43 -8.77 2.02 -9.38
N SER A 44 -9.64 1.37 -8.61
CA SER A 44 -11.05 1.73 -8.56
C SER A 44 -11.28 2.88 -7.59
N LEU A 45 -12.28 3.73 -7.87
CA LEU A 45 -12.72 4.81 -6.99
C LEU A 45 -13.00 4.30 -5.56
N LYS A 46 -13.56 3.09 -5.44
CA LYS A 46 -13.84 2.46 -4.14
C LYS A 46 -12.57 2.23 -3.30
N SER A 47 -11.50 1.74 -3.94
CA SER A 47 -10.20 1.54 -3.29
C SER A 47 -9.54 2.86 -2.93
N TYR A 48 -9.66 3.87 -3.80
CA TYR A 48 -9.14 5.20 -3.55
C TYR A 48 -9.81 5.86 -2.33
N LEU A 49 -11.14 5.75 -2.20
CA LEU A 49 -11.88 6.27 -1.05
C LEU A 49 -11.43 5.63 0.27
N LYS A 50 -11.24 4.30 0.30
CA LYS A 50 -10.70 3.61 1.49
C LYS A 50 -9.29 4.12 1.85
N LEU A 51 -8.42 4.35 0.86
CA LEU A 51 -7.09 4.93 1.08
C LEU A 51 -7.17 6.33 1.68
N GLN A 52 -8.13 7.16 1.24
CA GLN A 52 -8.34 8.49 1.83
C GLN A 52 -8.86 8.41 3.26
N GLN A 53 -9.77 7.47 3.57
CA GLN A 53 -10.25 7.23 4.94
C GLN A 53 -9.11 6.82 5.87
N LEU A 54 -8.21 5.94 5.41
CA LEU A 54 -7.05 5.50 6.17
C LEU A 54 -6.04 6.65 6.41
N LYS A 55 -5.86 7.53 5.41
CA LYS A 55 -5.04 8.74 5.54
C LYS A 55 -5.68 9.79 6.46
N GLY A 56 -7.01 9.85 6.51
CA GLY A 56 -7.79 10.84 7.24
C GLY A 56 -7.76 10.70 8.76
N CYS A 57 -7.11 9.67 9.32
CA CYS A 57 -6.87 9.56 10.75
C CYS A 57 -5.79 10.54 11.23
N SER A 58 -6.03 11.84 11.07
CA SER A 58 -5.33 12.90 11.81
C SER A 58 -6.31 13.45 12.83
N GLY A 59 -6.32 12.83 14.01
CA GLY A 59 -7.21 13.25 15.10
C GLY A 59 -7.44 12.17 16.15
N SER A 60 -6.36 11.68 16.75
CA SER A 60 -6.24 11.26 18.15
C SER A 60 -5.34 10.04 18.28
N SER A 61 -4.29 10.22 19.07
CA SER A 61 -3.27 9.23 19.45
C SER A 61 -3.89 7.95 20.00
N SER A 62 -3.25 6.81 19.72
CA SER A 62 -2.60 5.99 20.76
C SER A 62 -2.32 4.58 20.23
N ALA A 63 -1.04 4.19 20.34
CA ALA A 63 -0.56 2.83 20.57
C ALA A 63 -1.33 1.66 19.93
N PHE A 64 -0.78 1.12 18.84
CA PHE A 64 -0.79 -0.33 18.69
C PHE A 64 0.63 -0.83 18.39
N ILE A 65 1.25 -1.36 19.44
CA ILE A 65 2.43 -2.20 19.39
C ILE A 65 1.99 -3.55 18.80
N ALA A 66 2.54 -3.95 17.65
CA ALA A 66 2.68 -5.35 17.23
C ALA A 66 3.76 -5.40 16.14
N ALA A 67 5.03 -5.39 16.55
CA ALA A 67 5.92 -6.56 16.57
C ALA A 67 6.67 -6.75 15.23
N PRO A 68 8.02 -6.86 15.25
CA PRO A 68 8.80 -7.18 14.08
C PRO A 68 8.83 -8.71 13.93
N THR A 69 8.05 -9.27 13.00
CA THR A 69 8.36 -10.61 12.49
C THR A 69 9.27 -10.48 11.28
N ASP A 70 10.55 -10.62 11.58
CA ASP A 70 11.56 -11.43 10.88
C ASP A 70 11.13 -12.11 9.57
N ASN A 71 12.02 -12.01 8.59
CA ASN A 71 12.18 -12.83 7.39
C ASN A 71 10.97 -13.01 6.44
N ASN A 72 11.06 -12.33 5.28
CA ASN A 72 11.31 -13.09 4.06
C ASN A 72 11.88 -12.15 2.98
N GLU A 73 13.16 -12.32 2.72
CA GLU A 73 13.86 -11.79 1.57
C GLU A 73 13.18 -12.29 0.28
N HIS A 74 12.35 -11.45 -0.35
CA HIS A 74 11.88 -11.74 -1.71
C HIS A 74 12.66 -10.89 -2.70
N GLN A 75 13.89 -11.33 -2.96
CA GLN A 75 14.64 -10.95 -4.16
C GLN A 75 13.82 -11.42 -5.37
N GLN A 76 13.27 -10.50 -6.14
CA GLN A 76 12.82 -10.82 -7.50
C GLN A 76 14.03 -10.77 -8.43
N HIS A 77 14.79 -11.88 -8.48
CA HIS A 77 15.65 -12.17 -9.62
C HIS A 77 14.74 -12.48 -10.82
N HIS A 78 14.57 -11.51 -11.71
CA HIS A 78 14.13 -11.79 -13.08
C HIS A 78 15.36 -11.81 -13.98
N SER A 79 16.03 -12.96 -14.02
CA SER A 79 16.84 -13.36 -15.17
C SER A 79 15.95 -14.22 -16.05
N HIS A 80 15.67 -13.76 -17.27
CA HIS A 80 15.17 -14.62 -18.34
C HIS A 80 16.22 -14.63 -19.43
N SER A 81 16.61 -15.84 -19.82
CA SER A 81 17.56 -16.19 -20.88
C SER A 81 17.20 -15.62 -22.24
#